data_AF-N6YAY1-F1
#
_entry.id   AF-N6YAY1-F1
#
_cell.length_a   1.000
_cell.length_b   1.000
_cell.length_c   1.000
_cell.angle_alpha   90.00
_cell.angle_beta   90.00
_cell.angle_gamma   90.00
#
_symmetry.space_group_name_H-M   'P 1'
#
loop_
_entity.id
_entity.type
_entity.pdbx_description
1 polymer ?
#
loop_
_entity_poly.entity_id
_entity_poly.type
_entity_poly.pdbx_seq_one_letter_code
_entity_poly.pdbx_strand_id
1 'polypeptide(L)' 'MSATRIVVLAKAPQPGRVKTRLIPALGAEGAAALAACMLARTLAVAAEAAE' A
#
# COMPACT_ATOMS: atom_id res chain seq x y z
N MET A 1 -20.61 13.84 -14.79
CA MET A 1 -20.79 12.86 -13.71
C MET A 1 -20.04 13.37 -12.49
N SER A 2 -20.56 13.20 -11.27
CA SER A 2 -19.79 13.53 -10.07
C SER A 2 -18.74 12.45 -9.86
N ALA A 3 -17.45 12.80 -9.95
CA ALA A 3 -16.37 11.87 -9.70
C ALA A 3 -16.49 11.27 -8.29
N THR A 4 -16.26 9.96 -8.16
CA THR A 4 -16.33 9.26 -6.87
C THR A 4 -15.09 9.61 -6.04
N ARG A 5 -15.27 10.10 -4.80
CA ARG A 5 -14.14 10.39 -3.92
C ARG A 5 -13.72 9.12 -3.16
N ILE A 6 -12.50 8.66 -3.41
CA ILE A 6 -11.91 7.51 -2.73
C ILE A 6 -10.81 8.00 -1.78
N VAL A 7 -10.85 7.57 -0.51
CA VAL A 7 -9.83 7.87 0.50
C VAL A 7 -9.10 6.60 0.89
N VAL A 8 -7.78 6.55 0.67
CA VAL A 8 -6.93 5.40 1.03
C VAL A 8 -6.12 5.73 2.28
N LEU A 9 -6.43 5.06 3.39
CA LEU A 9 -5.65 5.16 4.62
C LEU A 9 -4.50 4.15 4.61
N ALA A 10 -3.27 4.64 4.68
CA ALA A 10 -2.07 3.81 4.66
C ALA A 10 -1.07 4.22 5.74
N LYS A 11 -0.37 3.23 6.29
CA LYS A 11 0.76 3.44 7.22
C LYS A 11 2.05 3.58 6.40
N ALA A 12 2.92 4.50 6.81
CA ALA A 12 4.23 4.70 6.19
C ALA A 12 5.00 3.36 6.06
N PRO A 13 5.53 3.00 4.87
CA PRO A 13 6.27 1.77 4.65
C PRO A 13 7.64 1.81 5.35
N GLN A 14 7.66 1.44 6.62
CA GLN A 14 8.88 1.40 7.43
C GLN A 14 9.18 -0.05 7.84
N PRO A 15 10.44 -0.52 7.70
CA PRO A 15 10.85 -1.85 8.12
C PRO A 15 10.44 -2.15 9.57
N GLY A 16 9.92 -3.37 9.81
CA GLY A 16 9.45 -3.79 11.13
C GLY A 16 8.13 -3.17 11.60
N ARG A 17 7.55 -2.22 10.86
CA ARG A 17 6.30 -1.53 11.26
C ARG A 17 5.09 -1.87 10.40
N VAL A 18 5.31 -2.40 9.20
CA VAL A 18 4.27 -2.79 8.24
C VAL A 18 4.44 -4.24 7.83
N LYS A 19 3.31 -4.89 7.51
CA LYS A 19 3.28 -6.28 7.02
C LYS A 19 4.14 -7.23 7.87
N THR A 20 4.12 -7.06 9.20
CA THR A 20 5.04 -7.73 10.12
C THR A 20 4.90 -9.26 10.11
N ARG A 21 3.71 -9.78 9.81
CA ARG A 21 3.48 -11.24 9.60
C ARG A 21 4.22 -11.82 8.38
N LEU A 22 4.67 -10.98 7.45
CA LEU A 22 5.44 -11.41 6.27
C LEU A 22 6.96 -11.34 6.49
N ILE A 23 7.41 -10.80 7.63
CA ILE A 23 8.84 -10.69 7.94
C ILE A 23 9.56 -12.06 7.94
N PRO A 24 8.99 -13.17 8.46
CA PRO A 24 9.67 -14.47 8.41
C PRO A 24 10.03 -14.95 7.00
N ALA A 25 9.27 -14.53 5.98
CA ALA A 25 9.50 -14.93 4.59
C ALA A 25 10.27 -13.90 3.77
N LEU A 26 10.11 -12.60 4.07
CA LEU A 26 10.61 -11.49 3.23
C LEU A 26 11.66 -10.62 3.93
N GLY A 27 11.90 -10.81 5.23
CA GLY A 27 12.62 -9.85 6.06
C GLY A 27 11.84 -8.56 6.29
N ALA A 28 12.35 -7.72 7.20
CA ALA A 28 11.72 -6.43 7.55
C ALA A 28 11.73 -5.44 6.37
N GLU A 29 12.83 -5.39 5.62
CA GLU A 29 12.97 -4.56 4.42
C GLU A 29 12.04 -5.04 3.30
N GLY A 30 12.00 -6.34 3.01
CA GLY A 30 11.12 -6.89 1.98
C GLY A 30 9.65 -6.67 2.31
N ALA A 31 9.26 -6.76 3.58
CA ALA A 31 7.91 -6.43 4.03
C ALA A 31 7.55 -4.94 3.81
N ALA A 32 8.49 -4.02 4.03
CA ALA A 32 8.31 -2.59 3.77
C ALA A 32 8.26 -2.27 2.27
N ALA A 33 9.15 -2.84 1.47
CA ALA A 33 9.16 -2.70 0.02
C ALA A 33 7.85 -3.23 -0.60
N LEU A 34 7.37 -4.38 -0.13
CA LEU A 34 6.08 -4.92 -0.56
C LEU A 34 4.93 -3.98 -0.19
N ALA A 35 4.92 -3.42 1.01
CA ALA A 35 3.90 -2.44 1.41
C ALA A 35 3.90 -1.19 0.51
N ALA A 36 5.08 -0.69 0.12
CA ALA A 36 5.21 0.44 -0.80
C ALA A 36 4.66 0.10 -2.20
N CYS A 37 5.03 -1.08 -2.74
CA CYS A 37 4.53 -1.56 -4.03
C CYS A 37 3.00 -1.71 -4.03
N MET A 38 2.43 -2.34 -2.99
CA MET A 38 0.98 -2.50 -2.84
C MET A 38 0.27 -1.15 -2.77
N LEU A 39 0.83 -0.18 -2.04
CA LEU A 39 0.25 1.16 -1.94
C LEU A 39 0.25 1.87 -3.28
N ALA A 40 1.37 1.87 -4.00
CA ALA A 40 1.47 2.47 -5.34
C ALA A 40 0.43 1.86 -6.31
N ARG A 41 0.31 0.52 -6.33
CA ARG A 41 -0.71 -0.17 -7.14
C ARG A 41 -2.13 0.22 -6.72
N THR A 42 -2.39 0.33 -5.41
CA THR A 42 -3.71 0.71 -4.89
C THR A 42 -4.10 2.11 -5.34
N LEU A 43 -3.15 3.06 -5.29
CA LEU A 43 -3.40 4.44 -5.71
C LEU A 43 -3.68 4.55 -7.21
N ALA A 44 -2.94 3.80 -8.05
CA ALA A 44 -3.20 3.77 -9.49
C ALA A 44 -4.62 3.27 -9.80
N VAL A 45 -5.00 2.12 -9.23
CA VAL A 45 -6.35 1.54 -9.43
C VAL A 45 -7.45 2.44 -8.86
N ALA A 46 -7.22 3.07 -7.71
CA ALA A 46 -8.19 3.99 -7.11
C ALA A 46 -8.38 5.25 -7.97
N ALA A 47 -7.33 5.76 -8.61
CA ALA A 47 -7.43 6.89 -9.53
C ALA A 47 -8.26 6.50 -10.77
N GLU A 48 -7.96 5.36 -11.39
CA GLU A 48 -8.72 4.82 -12.53
C GLU A 48 -10.20 4.61 -12.20
N ALA A 49 -10.52 4.12 -11.00
CA ALA A 49 -11.89 3.86 -10.58
C ALA A 49 -12.68 5.11 -10.13
N ALA A 50 -12.00 6.23 -9.91
CA ALA A 50 -12.62 7.48 -9.46
C ALA A 50 -13.12 8.36 -10.62
N GLU A 51 -12.63 8.12 -11.84
CA GLU A 51 -13.09 8.71 -13.11
C GLU A 51 -14.52 8.28 -13.47
#